data_AF-A0A519Z120-F1
#
_entry.id   AF-A0A519Z120-F1
#
_cell.length_a   1.000
_cell.length_b   1.000
_cell.length_c   1.000
_cell.angle_alpha   90.00
_cell.angle_beta   90.00
_cell.angle_gamma   90.00
#
_symmetry.space_group_name_H-M   'P 1'
#
loop_
_entity.id
_entity.type
_entity.pdbx_description
1 polymer ?
#
loop_
_entity_poly.entity_id
_entity_poly.type
_entity_poly.pdbx_seq_one_letter_code
_entity_poly.pdbx_strand_id
1 'polypeptide(L)'
;MAVAGGGAGQPSDYGLDLRQPGEAPSRRLWASLPRRYRRHCWYFTDLWKAYAKVLPRWQHRPCPKGEGQTSIVEAIKCSLRQRCGVLVRKSCSFSKSLVMHTARNKLVIDKGLRKQN
;
A
#
# COMPACT_ATOMS: atom_id res chain seq x y z
N MET A 1 -8.44 11.41 51.38
CA MET A 1 -7.75 12.27 50.39
C MET A 1 -7.03 11.33 49.43
N ALA A 2 -7.22 11.30 48.11
CA ALA A 2 -7.80 12.27 47.18
C ALA A 2 -8.69 11.56 46.15
N VAL A 3 -9.75 12.26 45.73
CA VAL A 3 -10.57 11.95 44.55
C VAL A 3 -9.81 12.45 43.32
N ALA A 4 -9.73 11.64 42.27
CA ALA A 4 -9.37 12.09 40.93
C ALA A 4 -10.28 11.38 39.92
N GLY A 5 -11.34 12.08 39.53
CA GLY A 5 -12.07 11.79 38.30
C GLY A 5 -11.24 12.22 37.08
N GLY A 6 -11.53 11.61 35.94
CA GLY A 6 -10.86 11.96 34.68
C GLY A 6 -11.14 10.94 33.60
N GLY A 7 -12.39 10.90 33.12
CA GLY A 7 -12.69 10.27 31.84
C GLY A 7 -11.93 11.00 30.75
N ALA A 8 -11.02 10.30 30.07
CA ALA A 8 -10.31 10.82 28.92
C ALA A 8 -10.29 9.78 27.81
N GLY A 9 -11.16 10.01 26.83
CA GLY A 9 -10.89 9.78 25.41
C GLY A 9 -10.59 8.35 24.98
N GLN A 10 -11.61 7.71 24.40
CA GLN A 10 -11.35 6.72 23.36
C GLN A 10 -10.39 7.31 22.32
N PRO A 11 -9.32 6.61 21.91
CA PRO A 11 -8.57 7.01 20.74
C PRO A 11 -9.44 6.73 19.52
N SER A 12 -10.16 7.76 19.06
CA SER A 12 -10.74 7.81 17.72
C SER A 12 -9.61 7.86 16.69
N ASP A 13 -8.95 6.73 16.47
CA ASP A 13 -7.91 6.51 15.45
C ASP A 13 -8.56 6.30 14.07
N TYR A 14 -9.36 7.26 13.62
CA TYR A 14 -9.71 7.41 12.20
C TYR A 14 -8.73 8.40 11.55
N GLY A 15 -7.44 8.24 11.84
CA GLY A 15 -6.34 8.96 11.22
C GLY A 15 -5.47 7.98 10.46
N LEU A 16 -5.90 7.59 9.26
CA LEU A 16 -5.05 6.85 8.31
C LEU A 16 -3.88 7.75 7.87
N ASP A 17 -2.86 7.88 8.72
CA ASP A 17 -1.55 8.38 8.33
C ASP A 17 -0.84 7.28 7.52
N LEU A 18 -1.33 7.08 6.29
CA LEU A 18 -0.75 6.20 5.28
C LEU A 18 0.61 6.71 4.76
N ARG A 19 1.22 7.72 5.40
CA ARG A 19 2.44 8.36 4.92
C ARG A 19 3.72 7.72 5.45
N GLN A 20 3.68 6.98 6.57
CA GLN A 20 4.88 6.43 7.19
C GLN A 20 4.82 4.91 7.40
N PRO A 21 5.77 4.15 6.82
CA PRO A 21 5.89 2.71 7.04
C PRO A 21 6.47 2.42 8.42
N GLY A 22 5.58 2.22 9.37
CA GLY A 22 5.86 1.67 10.70
C GLY A 22 5.56 0.18 10.79
N GLU A 23 6.06 -0.48 11.83
CA GLU A 23 5.79 -1.90 12.08
C GLU A 23 4.29 -2.18 12.27
N ALA A 24 3.59 -1.31 13.00
CA ALA A 24 2.15 -1.41 13.26
C ALA A 24 1.28 -1.33 11.98
N PRO A 25 1.41 -0.30 11.11
CA PRO A 25 0.65 -0.25 9.86
C PRO A 25 1.02 -1.38 8.90
N SER A 26 2.28 -1.81 8.84
CA SER A 26 2.69 -2.96 8.02
C SER A 26 2.05 -4.27 8.51
N ARG A 27 1.90 -4.46 9.83
CA ARG A 27 1.22 -5.64 10.39
C ARG A 27 -0.29 -5.64 10.12
N ARG A 28 -0.94 -4.47 10.21
CA ARG A 28 -2.35 -4.29 9.82
C ARG A 28 -2.56 -4.62 8.34
N LEU A 29 -1.66 -4.16 7.48
CA LEU A 29 -1.66 -4.50 6.04
C LEU A 29 -1.46 -6.00 5.81
N TRP A 30 -0.54 -6.65 6.52
CA TRP A 30 -0.34 -8.10 6.44
C TRP A 30 -1.60 -8.88 6.84
N ALA A 31 -2.29 -8.43 7.89
CA ALA A 31 -3.51 -9.09 8.36
C ALA A 31 -4.69 -8.96 7.38
N SER A 32 -4.80 -7.85 6.66
CA SER A 32 -5.86 -7.63 5.67
C SER A 32 -5.71 -8.47 4.40
N LEU A 33 -4.52 -9.02 4.14
CA LEU A 33 -4.28 -9.91 3.00
C LEU A 33 -5.02 -11.25 3.17
N PRO A 34 -5.72 -11.73 2.12
CA PRO A 34 -6.31 -13.06 2.12
C PRO A 34 -5.30 -14.16 2.45
N ARG A 35 -5.75 -15.19 3.19
CA ARG A 35 -4.90 -16.30 3.65
C ARG A 35 -4.17 -17.05 2.53
N ARG A 36 -4.69 -16.99 1.29
CA ARG A 36 -4.05 -17.60 0.12
C ARG A 36 -2.75 -16.89 -0.23
N TYR A 37 -2.76 -15.57 -0.29
CA TYR A 37 -1.58 -14.76 -0.60
C TYR A 37 -0.50 -14.91 0.47
N ARG A 38 -0.89 -14.90 1.75
CA ARG A 38 0.04 -15.08 2.89
C ARG A 38 0.78 -16.43 2.93
N ARG A 39 0.34 -17.44 2.18
CA ARG A 39 0.91 -18.80 2.23
C ARG A 39 1.60 -19.21 0.94
N HIS A 40 1.14 -18.72 -0.22
CA HIS A 40 1.55 -19.23 -1.52
C HIS A 40 2.29 -18.20 -2.38
N CYS A 41 2.65 -17.04 -1.82
CA CYS A 41 3.32 -15.98 -2.56
C CYS A 41 4.71 -15.67 -2.03
N TRP A 42 5.60 -15.32 -2.95
CA TRP A 42 6.91 -14.75 -2.68
C TRP A 42 6.79 -13.23 -2.65
N TYR A 43 7.42 -12.61 -1.66
CA TYR A 43 7.34 -11.16 -1.45
C TYR A 43 8.71 -10.53 -1.65
N PHE A 44 8.84 -9.83 -2.78
CA PHE A 44 9.98 -8.99 -3.07
C PHE A 44 9.74 -7.61 -2.48
N THR A 45 10.56 -7.21 -1.52
CA THR A 45 10.42 -5.89 -0.88
C THR A 45 11.74 -5.16 -0.84
N ASP A 46 11.64 -3.84 -0.73
CA ASP A 46 12.78 -3.00 -0.41
C ASP A 46 13.35 -3.38 0.97
N LEU A 47 14.62 -3.09 1.21
CA LEU A 47 15.41 -3.43 2.42
C LEU A 47 14.94 -2.71 3.72
N TRP A 48 13.65 -2.43 3.86
CA TRP A 48 13.14 -1.79 5.06
C TRP A 48 13.06 -2.77 6.23
N LYS A 49 13.65 -2.36 7.36
CA LYS A 49 13.59 -3.02 8.67
C LYS A 49 12.19 -3.45 9.11
N ALA A 50 11.12 -2.72 8.75
CA ALA A 50 9.75 -3.07 9.12
C ALA A 50 9.27 -4.35 8.44
N TYR A 51 9.63 -4.56 7.17
CA TYR A 51 9.22 -5.74 6.41
C TYR A 51 9.86 -7.03 6.93
N ALA A 52 11.12 -6.96 7.35
CA ALA A 52 11.83 -8.10 7.94
C ALA A 52 11.15 -8.64 9.23
N LYS A 53 10.39 -7.80 9.94
CA LYS A 53 9.65 -8.19 11.15
C LYS A 53 8.23 -8.69 10.88
N VAL A 54 7.64 -8.29 9.75
CA VAL A 54 6.22 -8.54 9.44
C VAL A 54 6.05 -9.74 8.52
N LEU A 55 6.96 -9.93 7.56
CA LEU A 55 6.90 -11.04 6.61
C LEU A 55 7.67 -12.25 7.14
N PRO A 56 7.18 -13.48 6.89
CA PRO A 56 7.90 -14.68 7.26
C PRO A 56 9.21 -14.79 6.46
N ARG A 57 10.33 -15.08 7.16
CA ARG A 57 11.69 -15.20 6.57
C ARG A 57 11.75 -16.05 5.30
N TRP A 58 10.94 -17.11 5.25
CA TRP A 58 10.92 -18.03 4.12
C TRP A 58 10.29 -17.44 2.86
N GLN A 59 9.36 -16.49 2.98
CA GLN A 59 8.67 -15.87 1.82
C GLN A 59 9.26 -14.51 1.47
N HIS A 60 10.01 -13.90 2.38
CA HIS A 60 10.58 -12.56 2.23
C HIS A 60 11.89 -12.61 1.44
N ARG A 61 11.90 -11.95 0.28
CA ARG A 61 13.08 -11.75 -0.56
C ARG A 61 13.42 -10.26 -0.58
N PRO A 62 14.29 -9.79 0.34
CA PRO A 62 14.74 -8.41 0.30
C PRO A 62 15.59 -8.18 -0.95
N CYS A 63 15.19 -7.20 -1.76
CA CYS A 63 15.83 -6.92 -3.04
C CYS A 63 16.65 -5.62 -2.90
N PRO A 64 17.99 -5.68 -2.89
CA PRO A 64 18.83 -4.50 -2.91
C PRO A 64 18.66 -3.69 -4.20
N LYS A 65 18.88 -2.37 -4.09
CA LYS A 65 18.77 -1.43 -5.20
C LYS A 65 19.76 -1.82 -6.31
N GLY A 66 19.25 -2.28 -7.45
CA GLY A 66 20.06 -2.72 -8.60
C GLY A 66 19.61 -4.06 -9.22
N GLU A 67 18.91 -4.91 -8.46
CA GLU A 67 18.43 -6.23 -8.95
C GLU A 67 17.19 -6.16 -9.86
N GLY A 68 16.59 -4.98 -10.02
CA GLY A 68 15.52 -4.72 -11.01
C GLY A 68 14.16 -5.37 -10.73
N GLN A 69 14.03 -6.25 -9.72
CA GLN A 69 12.77 -6.96 -9.47
C GLN A 69 11.63 -6.05 -8.98
N THR A 70 11.96 -4.93 -8.33
CA THR A 70 10.98 -3.91 -7.94
C THR A 70 10.70 -2.90 -9.06
N SER A 71 11.50 -2.89 -10.14
CA SER A 71 11.39 -1.91 -11.23
C SER A 71 10.07 -2.02 -11.99
N ILE A 72 9.54 -3.23 -12.17
CA ILE A 72 8.23 -3.46 -12.79
C ILE A 72 7.12 -2.80 -11.95
N VAL A 73 7.16 -2.97 -10.63
CA VAL A 73 6.19 -2.37 -9.71
C VAL A 73 6.33 -0.83 -9.73
N GLU A 74 7.55 -0.32 -9.80
CA GLU A 74 7.82 1.12 -9.93
C GLU A 74 7.31 1.71 -11.24
N ALA A 75 7.50 1.01 -12.37
CA ALA A 75 7.00 1.40 -13.68
C ALA A 75 5.47 1.45 -13.71
N ILE A 76 4.80 0.48 -13.08
CA ILE A 76 3.34 0.49 -12.91
C ILE A 76 2.91 1.68 -12.05
N LYS A 77 3.53 1.90 -10.89
CA LYS A 77 3.25 3.07 -10.01
C LYS A 77 3.45 4.39 -10.76
N CYS A 78 4.49 4.48 -11.60
CA CYS A 78 4.75 5.67 -12.42
C CYS A 78 3.65 5.89 -13.46
N SER A 79 3.30 4.83 -14.21
CA SER A 79 2.24 4.86 -15.22
C SER A 79 0.89 5.27 -14.65
N LEU A 80 0.55 4.77 -13.46
CA LEU A 80 -0.68 5.11 -12.76
C LEU A 80 -0.69 6.57 -12.33
N ARG A 81 0.42 7.10 -11.80
CA ARG A 81 0.53 8.52 -11.44
C ARG A 81 0.41 9.45 -12.64
N GLN A 82 1.03 9.09 -13.76
CA GLN A 82 0.99 9.87 -14.99
C GLN A 82 -0.41 9.85 -15.64
N ARG A 83 -1.04 8.67 -15.73
CA ARG A 83 -2.35 8.51 -16.40
C ARG A 83 -3.53 8.87 -15.50
N CYS A 84 -3.37 8.84 -14.18
CA CYS A 84 -4.46 8.96 -13.23
C CYS A 84 -4.13 9.96 -12.11
N GLY A 85 -3.73 11.17 -12.48
CA GLY A 85 -3.38 12.24 -11.53
C GLY A 85 -4.46 12.57 -10.50
N VAL A 86 -5.74 12.28 -10.79
CA VAL A 86 -6.87 12.44 -9.86
C VAL A 86 -6.74 11.57 -8.60
N LEU A 87 -6.10 10.41 -8.69
CA LEU A 87 -5.86 9.52 -7.54
C LEU A 87 -4.82 10.09 -6.57
N VAL A 88 -3.93 10.95 -7.06
CA VAL A 88 -2.69 11.35 -6.36
C VAL A 88 -2.74 12.79 -5.90
N ARG A 89 -3.38 13.67 -6.68
CA ARG A 89 -3.41 15.12 -6.42
C ARG A 89 -4.55 15.47 -5.48
N LYS A 90 -4.22 16.18 -4.40
CA LYS A 90 -5.20 16.69 -3.42
C LYS A 90 -6.20 17.67 -4.04
N SER A 91 -5.79 18.43 -5.06
CA SER A 91 -6.64 19.40 -5.78
C SER A 91 -7.79 18.76 -6.55
N CYS A 92 -7.68 17.49 -6.93
CA CYS A 92 -8.74 16.76 -7.63
C CYS A 92 -9.63 15.92 -6.68
N SER A 93 -9.59 16.20 -5.38
CA SER A 93 -10.30 15.39 -4.37
C SER A 93 -11.82 15.55 -4.39
N PHE A 94 -12.34 16.66 -4.92
CA PHE A 94 -13.77 16.96 -4.98
C PHE A 94 -14.56 16.09 -5.99
N SER A 95 -13.89 15.47 -6.97
CA SER A 95 -14.53 14.64 -8.00
C SER A 95 -14.24 13.14 -7.84
N LYS A 96 -13.92 12.69 -6.63
CA LYS A 96 -13.60 11.27 -6.36
C LYS A 96 -14.88 10.43 -6.36
N SER A 97 -15.02 9.57 -7.36
CA SER A 97 -16.03 8.52 -7.44
C SER A 97 -15.35 7.16 -7.51
N LEU A 98 -15.76 6.22 -6.67
CA LEU A 98 -15.19 4.88 -6.62
C LEU A 98 -15.37 4.13 -7.96
N VAL A 99 -16.52 4.30 -8.60
CA VAL A 99 -16.82 3.71 -9.92
C VAL A 99 -15.84 4.23 -10.98
N MET A 100 -15.61 5.54 -11.00
CA MET A 100 -14.66 6.16 -11.91
C MET A 100 -13.21 5.76 -11.62
N HIS A 101 -12.84 5.58 -10.36
CA HIS A 101 -11.53 5.07 -9.98
C HIS A 101 -11.30 3.64 -10.47
N THR A 102 -12.28 2.76 -10.27
CA THR A 102 -12.22 1.38 -10.76
C THR A 102 -12.14 1.32 -12.29
N ALA A 103 -12.98 2.09 -12.99
CA ALA A 103 -12.95 2.18 -14.45
C ALA A 103 -11.60 2.69 -14.97
N ARG A 104 -11.03 3.71 -14.32
CA ARG A 104 -9.76 4.30 -14.69
C ARG A 104 -8.58 3.36 -14.44
N ASN A 105 -8.57 2.64 -13.32
CA ASN A 105 -7.59 1.58 -13.06
C ASN A 105 -7.66 0.49 -14.12
N LYS A 106 -8.87 0.03 -14.47
CA LYS A 106 -9.11 -0.99 -15.50
C LYS A 106 -8.59 -0.54 -16.87
N LEU A 107 -8.88 0.71 -17.27
CA LEU A 107 -8.38 1.28 -18.53
C LEU A 107 -6.84 1.33 -18.59
N VAL A 108 -6.17 1.63 -17.48
CA VAL A 108 -4.70 1.66 -17.44
C VAL A 108 -4.13 0.25 -17.62
N ILE A 109 -4.72 -0.74 -16.95
CA ILE A 109 -4.32 -2.16 -17.05
C ILE A 109 -4.57 -2.68 -18.47
N ASP A 110 -5.77 -2.47 -19.01
CA ASP A 110 -6.16 -2.94 -20.35
C ASP A 110 -5.33 -2.30 -21.48
N LYS A 111 -4.95 -1.02 -21.33
CA LYS A 111 -4.03 -0.35 -22.28
C LYS A 111 -2.57 -0.79 -22.09
N GLY A 112 -2.19 -1.25 -20.91
CA GLY A 112 -0.87 -1.84 -20.66
C GLY A 112 -0.71 -3.18 -21.38
N LEU A 113 -1.75 -4.02 -21.33
CA LEU A 113 -1.78 -5.33 -21.99
C LEU A 113 -1.79 -5.23 -23.53
N ARG A 114 -2.47 -4.22 -24.09
CA ARG A 114 -2.51 -3.98 -25.55
C ARG A 114 -1.23 -3.43 -26.16
N LYS A 115 -0.25 -2.97 -25.37
CA LYS A 115 1.04 -2.47 -25.89
C LYS A 115 2.14 -3.55 -25.92
N GLN A 116 1.84 -4.76 -25.43
CA GLN A 116 2.79 -5.88 -25.33
C GLN A 116 2.57 -6.95 -26.43
N ASN A 117 1.68 -6.68 -27.39
CA ASN A 117 1.35 -7.51 -28.55
C ASN A 117 1.43 -6.62 -29.80
#